data_AF-A0A419G3Y5-F1
#
_entry.id   AF-A0A419G3Y5-F1
#
_cell.length_a   1.000
_cell.length_b   1.000
_cell.length_c   1.000
_cell.angle_alpha   90.00
_cell.angle_beta   90.00
_cell.angle_gamma   90.00
#
_symmetry.space_group_name_H-M   'P 1'
#
loop_
_entity.id
_entity.type
_entity.pdbx_description
1 polymer ?
#
loop_
_entity_poly.entity_id
_entity_poly.type
_entity_poly.pdbx_seq_one_letter_code
_entity_poly.pdbx_strand_id
1 'polypeptide(L)'
;MTLHELFEYPYFMLLPMRQKLIAVGLFALAEGGTGIADPVFLKNKILTVEADELRTAEIEADLEAIQKALPVEVFEEDEDRFYRWLA
;
A
#
# COMPACT_ATOMS: atom_id res chain seq x y z
N MET A 1 6.03 6.55 -10.63
CA MET A 1 5.43 5.31 -11.18
C MET A 1 3.99 5.59 -11.64
N THR A 2 3.47 4.87 -12.65
CA THR A 2 2.07 4.86 -13.09
C THR A 2 1.38 3.55 -12.71
N LEU A 3 0.05 3.49 -12.80
CA LEU A 3 -0.69 2.25 -12.55
C LEU A 3 -0.31 1.16 -13.56
N HIS A 4 -0.06 1.54 -14.82
CA HIS A 4 0.39 0.62 -15.85
C HIS A 4 1.77 0.02 -15.49
N GLU A 5 2.71 0.85 -15.08
CA GLU A 5 4.04 0.40 -14.63
C GLU A 5 3.97 -0.53 -13.41
N LEU A 6 3.03 -0.31 -12.49
CA LEU A 6 2.78 -1.23 -11.37
C LEU A 6 2.38 -2.63 -11.84
N PHE A 7 1.46 -2.72 -12.81
CA PHE A 7 1.03 -4.00 -13.37
C PHE A 7 2.11 -4.69 -14.21
N GLU A 8 3.04 -3.94 -14.78
CA GLU A 8 4.21 -4.48 -15.49
C GLU A 8 5.34 -4.90 -14.55
N TYR A 9 5.31 -4.48 -13.28
CA TYR A 9 6.34 -4.81 -12.31
C TYR A 9 6.32 -6.33 -12.01
N PRO A 10 7.41 -7.09 -12.29
CA PRO A 10 7.37 -8.55 -12.20
C PRO A 10 6.97 -9.09 -10.83
N TYR A 11 7.40 -8.42 -9.77
CA TYR A 11 7.10 -8.82 -8.39
C TYR A 11 5.67 -8.50 -7.97
N PHE A 12 5.01 -7.51 -8.60
CA PHE A 12 3.62 -7.18 -8.27
C PHE A 12 2.71 -8.37 -8.54
N MET A 13 2.90 -9.06 -9.67
CA MET A 13 2.10 -10.22 -10.04
C MET A 13 2.31 -11.43 -9.12
N LEU A 14 3.40 -11.46 -8.34
CA LEU A 14 3.69 -12.52 -7.36
C LEU A 14 3.06 -12.26 -5.99
N LEU A 15 2.58 -11.04 -5.73
CA LEU A 15 1.96 -10.71 -4.44
C LEU A 15 0.61 -11.43 -4.25
N PRO A 16 0.27 -11.81 -2.99
CA PRO A 16 -1.09 -12.18 -2.61
C PRO A 16 -2.13 -11.13 -2.99
N MET A 17 -3.37 -11.55 -3.22
CA MET A 17 -4.44 -10.64 -3.67
C MET A 17 -4.63 -9.43 -2.75
N ARG A 18 -4.60 -9.64 -1.42
CA ARG A 18 -4.73 -8.56 -0.45
C ARG A 18 -3.62 -7.51 -0.59
N GLN A 19 -2.38 -7.96 -0.73
CA GLN A 19 -1.23 -7.07 -0.94
C GLN A 19 -1.29 -6.34 -2.29
N LYS A 20 -1.81 -6.98 -3.34
CA LYS A 20 -2.09 -6.31 -4.61
C LYS A 20 -3.14 -5.22 -4.45
N LEU A 21 -4.23 -5.49 -3.74
CA LEU A 21 -5.28 -4.50 -3.46
C LEU A 21 -4.73 -3.31 -2.65
N ILE A 22 -3.91 -3.58 -1.63
CA ILE A 22 -3.25 -2.54 -0.84
C ILE A 22 -2.31 -1.70 -1.72
N ALA A 23 -1.45 -2.32 -2.54
CA ALA A 23 -0.54 -1.62 -3.42
C ALA A 23 -1.28 -0.74 -4.46
N VAL A 24 -2.36 -1.27 -5.06
CA VAL A 24 -3.23 -0.49 -5.95
C VAL A 24 -3.94 0.63 -5.18
N GLY A 25 -4.41 0.37 -3.96
CA GLY A 25 -5.03 1.36 -3.10
C GLY A 25 -4.09 2.50 -2.76
N LEU A 26 -2.84 2.19 -2.41
CA LEU A 26 -1.79 3.17 -2.19
C LEU A 26 -1.58 4.05 -3.43
N PHE A 27 -1.61 3.44 -4.63
CA PHE A 27 -1.51 4.17 -5.89
C PHE A 27 -2.74 5.05 -6.18
N ALA A 28 -3.95 4.52 -5.96
CA ALA A 28 -5.21 5.20 -6.25
C ALA A 28 -5.44 6.42 -5.35
N LEU A 29 -4.85 6.42 -4.15
CA LEU A 29 -4.90 7.52 -3.19
C LEU A 29 -3.80 8.57 -3.42
N ALA A 30 -3.04 8.47 -4.51
CA ALA A 30 -2.00 9.42 -4.89
C ALA A 30 -2.55 10.74 -5.44
N GLU A 31 -2.06 11.87 -4.93
CA GLU A 31 -2.03 13.12 -5.69
C GLU A 31 -0.72 13.21 -6.47
N GLY A 32 -0.81 13.33 -7.81
CA GLY A 32 0.36 13.50 -8.68
C GLY A 32 1.16 12.23 -9.01
N GLY A 33 0.64 11.03 -8.73
CA GLY A 33 1.29 9.75 -9.09
C GLY A 33 2.28 9.21 -8.04
N THR A 34 2.52 9.96 -6.98
CA THR A 34 3.20 9.53 -5.76
C THR A 34 2.15 9.21 -4.70
N GLY A 35 1.74 7.93 -4.62
CA GLY A 35 0.77 7.50 -3.61
C GLY A 35 1.32 7.65 -2.22
N ILE A 36 0.51 8.15 -1.28
CA ILE A 36 0.83 8.26 0.15
C ILE A 36 -0.39 7.79 0.92
N ALA A 37 -0.24 6.88 1.89
CA ALA A 37 -1.34 6.51 2.78
C ALA A 37 -0.86 5.97 4.13
N ASP A 38 -1.67 6.17 5.17
CA ASP A 38 -1.51 5.50 6.46
C ASP A 38 -2.24 4.13 6.48
N PRO A 39 -1.76 3.17 7.29
CA PRO A 39 -2.37 1.84 7.40
C PRO A 39 -3.85 1.84 7.80
N VAL A 40 -4.26 2.76 8.70
CA VAL A 40 -5.63 2.82 9.21
C VAL A 40 -6.58 3.31 8.12
N PHE A 41 -6.16 4.27 7.31
CA PHE A 41 -6.91 4.78 6.19
C PHE A 41 -7.02 3.74 5.07
N LEU A 42 -5.93 3.03 4.74
CA LEU A 42 -5.98 1.92 3.77
C LEU A 42 -6.96 0.83 4.22
N LYS A 43 -6.89 0.46 5.50
CA LYS A 43 -7.85 -0.46 6.11
C LYS A 43 -9.30 0.01 5.92
N ASN A 44 -9.58 1.27 6.25
CA ASN A 44 -10.93 1.83 6.24
C ASN A 44 -11.45 2.27 4.86
N LYS A 45 -10.61 2.33 3.83
CA LYS A 45 -11.00 2.78 2.48
C LYS A 45 -10.89 1.70 1.42
N ILE A 46 -9.86 0.86 1.49
CA ILE A 46 -9.56 -0.16 0.48
C ILE A 46 -10.07 -1.52 0.91
N LEU A 47 -9.92 -1.85 2.19
CA LEU A 47 -10.27 -3.17 2.76
C LEU A 47 -11.53 -3.12 3.62
N THR A 48 -12.48 -2.24 3.27
CA THR A 48 -13.69 -1.95 4.09
C THR A 48 -14.50 -3.18 4.49
N VAL A 49 -14.62 -4.17 3.60
CA VAL A 49 -15.38 -5.40 3.87
C VAL A 49 -14.68 -6.29 4.92
N GLU A 50 -13.36 -6.18 5.04
CA GLU A 50 -12.54 -6.94 6.00
C GLU A 50 -12.08 -6.08 7.20
N ALA A 51 -12.45 -4.79 7.22
CA ALA A 51 -11.89 -3.82 8.16
C ALA A 51 -12.23 -4.13 9.63
N ASP A 52 -13.40 -4.67 9.92
CA ASP A 52 -13.77 -5.00 11.31
C ASP A 52 -12.96 -6.20 11.86
N GLU A 53 -12.42 -7.05 10.98
CA GLU A 53 -11.69 -8.26 11.34
C GLU A 53 -10.17 -8.06 11.30
N LEU A 54 -9.67 -7.15 10.46
CA LEU A 54 -8.24 -6.90 10.29
C LEU A 54 -7.67 -5.97 11.36
N ARG A 55 -6.63 -6.39 12.07
CA ARG A 55 -5.88 -5.49 12.96
C ARG A 55 -4.95 -4.60 12.13
N THR A 56 -4.72 -3.37 12.60
CA THR A 56 -3.79 -2.43 11.93
C THR A 56 -2.40 -3.04 11.71
N ALA A 57 -1.90 -3.80 12.70
CA ALA A 57 -0.62 -4.52 12.60
C ALA A 57 -0.55 -5.53 11.44
N GLU A 58 -1.68 -6.08 10.98
CA GLU A 58 -1.72 -6.99 9.83
C GLU A 58 -1.58 -6.23 8.51
N ILE A 59 -2.14 -5.02 8.45
CA ILE A 59 -1.96 -4.13 7.30
C ILE A 59 -0.53 -3.62 7.21
N GLU A 60 0.07 -3.28 8.36
CA GLU A 60 1.49 -2.91 8.43
C GLU A 60 2.39 -4.05 7.94
N ALA A 61 2.12 -5.30 8.35
CA ALA A 61 2.87 -6.45 7.86
C ALA A 61 2.74 -6.66 6.35
N ASP A 62 1.56 -6.43 5.77
CA ASP A 62 1.36 -6.47 4.32
C ASP A 62 2.11 -5.34 3.61
N LEU A 63 2.11 -4.13 4.17
CA LEU A 63 2.82 -2.99 3.61
C LEU A 63 4.34 -3.17 3.68
N GLU A 64 4.87 -3.80 4.73
CA GLU A 64 6.27 -4.21 4.81
C GLU A 64 6.63 -5.29 3.77
N ALA A 65 5.72 -6.22 3.48
CA ALA A 65 5.91 -7.19 2.41
C ALA A 65 5.92 -6.51 1.02
N ILE A 66 5.02 -5.55 0.82
CA ILE A 66 4.96 -4.72 -0.39
C ILE A 66 6.26 -3.93 -0.57
N GLN A 67 6.77 -3.28 0.48
CA GLN A 67 8.04 -2.53 0.46
C GLN A 67 9.21 -3.41 0.02
N LYS A 68 9.24 -4.69 0.41
CA LYS A 68 10.31 -5.62 0.02
C LYS A 68 10.22 -6.05 -1.45
N ALA A 69 9.05 -5.96 -2.06
CA ALA A 69 8.79 -6.45 -3.40
C ALA A 69 8.71 -5.32 -4.45
N LEU A 70 8.30 -4.12 -4.04
CA LEU A 70 7.92 -3.01 -4.91
C LEU A 70 8.60 -1.71 -4.44
N PRO A 71 8.76 -0.71 -5.32
CA PRO A 71 9.41 0.57 -5.00
C PRO A 71 8.51 1.46 -4.13
N VAL A 72 8.23 1.01 -2.90
CA VAL A 72 7.51 1.75 -1.86
C VAL A 72 8.49 2.12 -0.75
N GLU A 73 8.41 3.34 -0.24
CA GLU A 73 9.16 3.83 0.90
C GLU A 73 8.25 4.01 2.11
N VAL A 74 8.82 3.85 3.30
CA VAL A 74 8.17 4.11 4.58
C VAL A 74 8.80 5.35 5.17
N PHE A 75 7.96 6.26 5.67
CA PHE A 75 8.41 7.39 6.46
C PHE A 75 7.47 7.60 7.65
N GLU A 76 7.99 8.25 8.68
CA GLU A 76 7.25 8.55 9.91
C GLU A 76 7.06 10.07 10.02
N GLU A 77 5.86 10.50 10.36
CA GLU A 77 5.48 11.90 10.57
C GLU A 77 4.54 11.96 11.78
N ASP A 78 4.89 12.76 12.81
CA ASP A 78 4.09 12.93 14.04
C ASP A 78 3.62 11.63 14.71
N GLU A 79 4.51 10.63 14.84
CA GLU A 79 4.24 9.28 15.39
C GLU A 79 3.39 8.36 14.49
N ASP A 80 2.91 8.87 13.35
CA ASP A 80 2.18 8.10 12.36
C ASP A 80 3.12 7.58 11.26
N ARG A 81 2.84 6.35 10.79
CA ARG A 81 3.63 5.65 9.77
C ARG A 81 2.94 5.73 8.43
N PHE A 82 3.62 6.31 7.44
CA PHE A 82 3.12 6.50 6.10
C PHE A 82 3.93 5.69 5.08
N TYR A 83 3.25 5.32 4.00
CA TYR A 83 3.83 4.55 2.92
C TYR A 83 3.70 5.37 1.65
N ARG A 84 4.75 5.43 0.83
CA ARG A 84 4.69 6.13 -0.46
C ARG A 84 5.32 5.41 -1.62
N TRP A 85 4.79 5.62 -2.81
CA TRP A 85 5.45 5.18 -4.05
C TRP A 85 6.68 6.04 -4.32
N LEU A 86 7.80 5.41 -4.66
CA LEU A 86 8.95 6.09 -5.24
C LEU A 86 8.64 6.40 -6.72
N ALA A 87 8.93 7.63 -7.13
CA ALA A 87 8.62 8.15 -8.47
C ALA A 87 9.35 7.37 -9.57
#